data_AF-A0A954BQI2-F1
#
_entry.id   AF-A0A954BQI2-F1
#
_cell.length_a   1.000
_cell.length_b   1.000
_cell.length_c   1.000
_cell.angle_alpha   90.00
_cell.angle_beta   90.00
_cell.angle_gamma   90.00
#
_symmetry.space_group_name_H-M   'P 1'
#
loop_
_entity.id
_entity.type
_entity.pdbx_description
1 polymer ?
#
loop_
_entity_poly.entity_id
_entity_poly.type
_entity_poly.pdbx_seq_one_letter_code
_entity_poly.pdbx_strand_id
1 'polypeptide(L)'
;MLLTLVGTLALGLGVASLVFLVNRLVFRKRMPRWVMPAAAGAAMLAFTIQLDYIWHRSVESGLPPDVQVTGRFGDTSWLKPWSLISVPISRIQALANPESDPDHPEIVRAEVILMQRYQDPRYVLQFFDCGRGARADLPSSEPEFGDDGRPIGAEWFDLPADHPLLQAACRGVRANS
;
A
#
# COMPACT_ATOMS: atom_id res chain seq x y z
N MET A 1 -2.26 13.25 10.56
CA MET A 1 -1.14 14.19 10.34
C MET A 1 -0.69 14.93 11.60
N LEU A 2 -1.60 15.34 12.49
CA LEU A 2 -1.20 16.04 13.72
C LEU A 2 -0.37 15.15 14.68
N LEU A 3 -0.79 13.90 14.90
CA LEU A 3 -0.08 12.97 15.79
C LEU A 3 1.36 12.66 15.33
N THR A 4 1.59 12.53 14.02
CA THR A 4 2.93 12.27 13.48
C THR A 4 3.86 13.48 13.65
N LEU A 5 3.34 14.70 13.50
CA LEU A 5 4.10 15.93 13.76
C LEU A 5 4.46 16.05 15.24
N VAL A 6 3.50 15.84 16.14
CA VAL A 6 3.73 15.86 17.59
C VAL A 6 4.74 14.77 17.98
N GLY A 7 4.60 13.56 17.46
CA GLY A 7 5.56 12.47 17.70
C GLY A 7 6.97 12.79 17.21
N THR A 8 7.10 13.40 16.03
CA THR A 8 8.40 13.80 15.46
C THR A 8 9.05 14.90 16.31
N LEU A 9 8.28 15.91 16.74
CA LEU A 9 8.77 16.98 17.61
C LEU A 9 9.17 16.44 18.99
N ALA A 10 8.33 15.58 19.58
CA ALA A 10 8.61 14.96 20.87
C ALA A 10 9.88 14.09 20.81
N LEU A 11 10.06 13.31 19.74
CA LEU A 11 11.26 12.51 19.52
C LEU A 11 12.51 13.40 19.36
N GLY A 12 12.42 14.47 18.57
CA GLY A 12 13.52 15.42 18.40
C GLY A 12 13.92 16.10 19.71
N LEU A 13 12.94 16.53 20.51
CA LEU A 13 13.18 17.08 21.86
C LEU A 13 13.74 16.04 22.83
N GLY A 14 13.27 14.79 22.75
CA GLY A 14 13.78 13.67 23.54
C GLY A 14 15.25 13.39 23.24
N VAL A 15 15.62 13.31 21.96
CA VAL A 15 17.01 13.12 21.53
C VAL A 15 17.88 14.31 21.92
N ALA A 16 17.39 15.55 21.74
CA ALA A 16 18.12 16.73 22.18
C ALA A 16 18.39 16.69 23.70
N SER A 17 17.39 16.34 24.50
CA SER A 17 17.51 16.20 25.96
C SER A 17 18.50 15.12 26.36
N LEU A 18 18.50 13.99 25.65
CA LEU A 18 19.46 12.90 25.87
C LEU A 18 20.89 13.34 25.55
N VAL A 19 21.10 14.03 24.42
CA VAL A 19 22.40 14.58 24.03
C VAL A 19 22.89 15.61 25.05
N PHE A 20 21.99 16.44 25.60
CA PHE A 20 22.34 17.38 26.68
C PHE A 20 22.84 16.64 27.93
N LEU A 21 22.10 15.63 28.38
CA LEU A 21 22.45 14.80 29.53
C LEU A 21 23.81 14.13 29.35
N VAL A 22 24.02 13.49 28.20
CA VAL A 22 25.28 12.83 27.84
C VAL A 22 26.44 13.84 27.77
N ASN A 23 26.23 15.01 27.15
CA ASN A 23 27.26 16.05 27.10
C ASN A 23 27.63 16.55 28.50
N ARG A 24 26.64 16.69 29.39
CA ARG A 24 26.86 17.17 30.77
C ARG A 24 27.54 16.12 31.65
N LEU A 25 27.09 14.87 31.60
CA LEU A 25 27.51 13.80 32.51
C LEU A 25 28.79 13.10 32.04
N VAL A 26 28.91 12.81 30.74
CA VAL A 26 30.03 12.05 30.16
C VAL A 26 31.11 12.99 29.64
N PHE A 27 30.73 13.92 28.77
CA PHE A 27 31.69 14.78 28.07
C PHE A 27 32.05 16.06 28.82
N ARG A 28 31.48 16.30 30.01
CA ARG A 28 31.72 17.50 30.84
C ARG A 28 31.64 18.82 30.05
N LYS A 29 30.64 18.95 29.19
CA LYS A 29 30.37 20.12 28.32
C LYS A 29 31.40 20.35 27.19
N ARG A 30 32.15 19.34 26.78
CA ARG A 30 33.13 19.46 25.68
C ARG A 30 32.55 19.24 24.28
N MET A 31 31.27 18.88 24.12
CA MET A 31 30.69 18.72 22.78
C MET A 31 30.51 20.08 22.05
N PRO A 32 30.74 20.12 20.73
CA PRO A 32 30.43 21.28 19.90
C PRO A 32 28.94 21.64 19.93
N ARG A 33 28.63 22.94 19.85
CA ARG A 33 27.24 23.46 19.93
C ARG A 33 26.34 22.99 18.78
N TRP A 34 26.91 22.55 17.65
CA TRP A 34 26.17 22.06 16.49
C TRP A 34 25.71 20.60 16.61
N VAL A 35 26.32 19.80 17.49
CA VAL A 35 25.99 18.37 17.64
C VAL A 35 24.55 18.18 18.12
N MET A 36 24.11 19.04 19.02
CA MET A 36 22.77 18.97 19.59
C MET A 36 21.66 19.21 18.54
N PRO A 37 21.65 20.32 17.77
CA PRO A 37 20.67 20.50 16.70
C PRO A 37 20.85 19.48 15.56
N ALA A 38 22.08 19.06 15.23
CA ALA A 38 22.31 18.04 14.22
C ALA A 38 21.71 16.68 14.61
N ALA A 39 21.89 16.25 15.86
CA ALA A 39 21.31 15.01 16.37
C ALA A 39 19.77 15.06 16.42
N ALA A 40 19.20 16.20 16.82
CA ALA A 40 17.75 16.39 16.80
C ALA A 40 17.20 16.30 15.37
N GLY A 41 17.81 16.99 14.40
CA GLY A 41 17.40 16.94 13.00
C GLY A 41 17.56 15.54 12.39
N ALA A 42 18.67 14.86 12.68
CA ALA A 42 18.89 13.49 12.23
C ALA A 42 17.84 12.52 12.78
N ALA A 43 17.46 12.65 14.05
CA ALA A 43 16.41 11.84 14.65
C ALA A 43 15.05 12.07 14.01
N MET A 44 14.67 13.33 13.79
CA MET A 44 13.42 13.69 13.10
C MET A 44 13.38 13.11 11.67
N LEU A 45 14.49 13.22 10.93
CA LEU A 45 14.60 12.68 9.58
C LEU A 45 14.50 11.15 9.58
N ALA A 46 15.26 10.48 10.44
CA ALA A 46 15.23 9.01 10.55
C ALA A 46 13.84 8.49 10.91
N PHE A 47 13.13 9.17 11.81
CA PHE A 47 11.76 8.83 12.17
C PHE A 47 10.79 8.99 11.01
N THR A 48 10.90 10.08 10.25
CA THR A 48 10.08 10.31 9.05
C THR A 48 10.31 9.23 8.00
N ILE A 49 11.57 8.87 7.77
CA ILE A 49 11.94 7.77 6.87
C ILE A 49 11.29 6.46 7.38
N GLN A 50 11.41 6.16 8.67
CA GLN A 50 10.82 4.95 9.24
C GLN A 50 9.30 4.88 9.05
N LEU A 51 8.59 6.00 9.17
CA LEU A 51 7.15 6.07 8.91
C LEU A 51 6.80 5.79 7.45
N ASP A 52 7.67 6.15 6.50
CA ASP A 52 7.50 5.80 5.08
C ASP A 52 7.60 4.28 4.88
N TYR A 53 8.54 3.61 5.56
CA TYR A 53 8.75 2.17 5.39
C TYR A 53 7.73 1.29 6.12
N ILE A 54 7.27 1.67 7.32
CA ILE A 54 6.38 0.82 8.11
C ILE A 54 4.94 0.85 7.63
N TRP A 55 4.50 1.93 6.98
CA TRP A 55 3.09 2.15 6.67
C TRP A 55 2.40 1.00 5.96
N HIS A 56 3.06 0.34 5.01
CA HIS A 56 2.44 -0.79 4.30
C HIS A 56 2.00 -1.88 5.27
N ARG A 57 2.83 -2.19 6.28
CA ARG A 57 2.50 -3.18 7.31
C ARG A 57 1.31 -2.74 8.13
N SER A 58 1.25 -1.46 8.49
CA SER A 58 0.11 -0.91 9.24
C SER A 58 -1.18 -1.01 8.45
N VAL A 59 -1.15 -0.71 7.15
CA VAL A 59 -2.32 -0.84 6.27
C VAL A 59 -2.74 -2.30 6.15
N GLU A 60 -1.81 -3.20 5.82
CA GLU A 60 -2.09 -4.63 5.67
C GLU A 60 -2.64 -5.26 6.96
N SER A 61 -2.13 -4.85 8.13
CA SER A 61 -2.62 -5.34 9.42
C SER A 61 -4.04 -4.86 9.77
N GLY A 62 -4.52 -3.79 9.11
CA GLY A 62 -5.86 -3.27 9.28
C GLY A 62 -6.89 -3.84 8.30
N LEU A 63 -6.46 -4.68 7.36
CA LEU A 63 -7.37 -5.27 6.38
C LEU A 63 -8.22 -6.39 7.02
N PRO A 64 -9.51 -6.50 6.64
CA PRO A 64 -10.33 -7.65 6.97
C PRO A 64 -9.71 -8.97 6.47
N PRO A 65 -9.98 -10.12 7.12
CA PRO A 65 -9.36 -11.40 6.79
C PRO A 65 -9.73 -11.94 5.40
N ASP A 66 -10.85 -11.49 4.83
CA ASP A 66 -11.36 -11.80 3.50
C ASP A 66 -10.70 -10.97 2.38
N VAL A 67 -9.99 -9.89 2.74
CA VAL A 67 -9.29 -9.02 1.80
C VAL A 67 -7.87 -9.54 1.57
N GLN A 68 -7.52 -9.76 0.31
CA GLN A 68 -6.21 -10.32 -0.06
C GLN A 68 -5.34 -9.28 -0.75
N VAL A 69 -4.13 -9.08 -0.23
CA VAL A 69 -3.14 -8.20 -0.85
C VAL A 69 -2.57 -8.87 -2.10
N THR A 70 -2.80 -8.27 -3.27
CA THR A 70 -2.37 -8.79 -4.57
C THR A 70 -1.17 -8.05 -5.15
N GLY A 71 -0.91 -6.81 -4.70
CA GLY A 71 0.21 -6.02 -5.21
C GLY A 71 0.77 -5.03 -4.20
N ARG A 72 2.08 -4.82 -4.28
CA ARG A 72 2.80 -3.77 -3.53
C ARG A 72 3.69 -3.04 -4.52
N PHE A 73 3.55 -1.72 -4.60
CA PHE A 73 4.28 -0.90 -5.54
C PHE A 73 5.02 0.20 -4.78
N GLY A 74 6.27 0.44 -5.16
CA GLY A 74 7.12 1.48 -4.62
C GLY A 74 7.45 2.52 -5.69
N ASP A 75 7.71 3.75 -5.25
CA ASP A 75 8.08 4.85 -6.12
C ASP A 75 9.38 5.50 -5.62
N THR A 76 10.27 5.84 -6.55
CA THR A 76 11.51 6.58 -6.26
C THR A 76 11.32 8.07 -6.51
N SER A 77 12.00 8.91 -5.72
CA SER A 77 11.99 10.36 -5.91
C SER A 77 13.35 10.98 -5.60
N TRP A 78 13.76 11.95 -6.41
CA TRP A 78 15.01 12.71 -6.21
C TRP A 78 15.03 13.45 -4.86
N LEU A 79 13.88 13.92 -4.39
CA LEU A 79 13.76 14.60 -3.09
C LEU A 79 13.94 13.65 -1.90
N LYS A 80 13.87 12.34 -2.14
CA LYS A 80 14.04 11.28 -1.15
C LYS A 80 15.23 10.42 -1.55
N PRO A 81 16.49 10.88 -1.38
CA PRO A 81 17.67 10.18 -1.87
C PRO A 81 17.81 8.76 -1.32
N TRP A 82 17.29 8.48 -0.11
CA TRP A 82 17.22 7.12 0.44
C TRP A 82 16.37 6.16 -0.40
N SER A 83 15.38 6.66 -1.16
CA SER A 83 14.54 5.86 -2.05
C SER A 83 15.32 5.23 -3.21
N LEU A 84 16.47 5.80 -3.57
CA LEU A 84 17.37 5.27 -4.61
C LEU A 84 18.17 4.06 -4.11
N ILE A 85 18.34 3.95 -2.79
CA ILE A 85 19.05 2.82 -2.16
C ILE A 85 18.04 1.70 -1.85
N SER A 86 16.88 2.06 -1.32
CA SER A 86 15.80 1.14 -0.99
C SER A 86 14.47 1.81 -1.26
N VAL A 87 13.63 1.20 -2.11
CA VAL A 87 12.38 1.82 -2.54
C VAL A 87 11.29 1.55 -1.50
N PRO A 88 10.71 2.58 -0.86
CA PRO A 88 9.59 2.38 0.05
C PRO A 88 8.31 2.04 -0.72
N ILE A 89 7.47 1.18 -0.15
CA ILE A 89 6.15 0.86 -0.69
C ILE A 89 5.22 2.06 -0.47
N SER A 90 4.74 2.64 -1.56
CA SER A 90 3.86 3.81 -1.58
C SER A 90 2.42 3.45 -1.93
N ARG A 91 2.21 2.31 -2.59
CA ARG A 91 0.91 1.85 -3.10
C ARG A 91 0.71 0.37 -2.84
N ILE A 92 -0.50 -0.01 -2.50
CA ILE A 92 -0.93 -1.39 -2.23
C ILE A 92 -2.21 -1.64 -3.02
N GLN A 93 -2.28 -2.80 -3.64
CA GLN A 93 -3.49 -3.31 -4.28
C GLN A 93 -3.96 -4.53 -3.50
N ALA A 94 -5.25 -4.56 -3.20
CA ALA A 94 -5.91 -5.70 -2.59
C ALA A 94 -7.19 -6.04 -3.34
N LEU A 95 -7.61 -7.30 -3.22
CA LEU A 95 -8.83 -7.85 -3.78
C LEU A 95 -9.78 -8.21 -2.63
N ALA A 96 -11.03 -7.83 -2.74
CA ALA A 96 -12.10 -8.12 -1.80
C ALA A 96 -13.30 -8.72 -2.53
N ASN A 97 -14.07 -9.54 -1.81
CA ASN A 97 -15.37 -10.07 -2.24
C ASN A 97 -15.38 -10.70 -3.66
N PRO A 98 -14.49 -11.67 -3.98
CA PRO A 98 -14.59 -12.37 -5.25
C PRO A 98 -15.85 -13.25 -5.26
N GLU A 99 -16.72 -13.02 -6.24
CA GLU A 99 -17.98 -13.72 -6.44
C GLU A 99 -18.13 -14.12 -7.91
N SER A 100 -18.43 -15.39 -8.15
CA SER A 100 -18.71 -15.91 -9.49
C SER A 100 -20.21 -15.90 -9.77
N ASP A 101 -20.58 -15.65 -11.03
CA ASP A 101 -21.96 -15.82 -11.48
C ASP A 101 -22.33 -17.32 -11.50
N PRO A 102 -23.48 -17.75 -10.93
CA PRO A 102 -23.94 -19.14 -11.02
C PRO A 102 -24.10 -19.67 -12.44
N ASP A 103 -24.52 -18.82 -13.38
CA ASP A 103 -24.75 -19.20 -14.77
C ASP A 103 -23.44 -19.15 -15.60
N HIS A 104 -22.46 -18.35 -15.15
CA HIS A 104 -21.15 -18.18 -15.77
C HIS A 104 -20.01 -18.27 -14.73
N PRO A 105 -19.69 -19.48 -14.22
CA PRO A 105 -18.74 -19.66 -13.12
C PRO A 105 -17.31 -19.23 -13.43
N GLU A 106 -16.95 -19.11 -14.71
CA GLU A 106 -15.66 -18.59 -15.19
C GLU A 106 -15.53 -17.06 -15.08
N ILE A 107 -16.64 -16.33 -14.92
CA ILE A 107 -16.67 -14.88 -14.75
C ILE A 107 -16.77 -14.55 -13.27
N VAL A 108 -15.73 -13.91 -12.73
CA VAL A 108 -15.65 -13.48 -11.34
C VAL A 108 -15.72 -11.98 -11.24
N ARG A 109 -16.67 -11.47 -10.48
CA ARG A 109 -16.76 -10.08 -10.04
C ARG A 109 -15.98 -9.93 -8.75
N ALA A 110 -15.15 -8.90 -8.63
CA ALA A 110 -14.46 -8.58 -7.39
C ALA A 110 -14.23 -7.08 -7.23
N GLU A 111 -14.04 -6.65 -5.99
CA GLU A 111 -13.68 -5.29 -5.66
C GLU A 111 -12.16 -5.18 -5.49
N VAL A 112 -11.55 -4.27 -6.24
CA VAL A 112 -10.12 -3.99 -6.15
C VAL A 112 -9.91 -2.70 -5.39
N ILE A 113 -9.26 -2.83 -4.24
CA ILE A 113 -8.95 -1.74 -3.33
C ILE A 113 -7.55 -1.22 -3.68
N LEU A 114 -7.49 0.01 -4.17
CA LEU A 114 -6.27 0.73 -4.47
C LEU A 114 -5.96 1.69 -3.33
N MET A 115 -4.91 1.38 -2.57
CA MET A 115 -4.48 2.18 -1.42
C MET A 115 -3.16 2.87 -1.75
N GLN A 116 -3.12 4.18 -1.58
CA GLN A 116 -1.90 4.96 -1.75
C GLN A 116 -1.60 5.78 -0.51
N ARG A 117 -0.32 5.89 -0.18
CA ARG A 117 0.13 6.70 0.95
C ARG A 117 -0.33 8.16 0.76
N TYR A 118 -1.04 8.68 1.77
CA TYR A 118 -1.63 10.03 1.82
C TYR A 118 -2.81 10.29 0.86
N GLN A 119 -3.46 9.24 0.37
CA GLN A 119 -4.68 9.33 -0.42
C GLN A 119 -5.76 8.46 0.24
N ASP A 120 -7.01 8.80 0.02
CA ASP A 120 -8.12 7.92 0.40
C ASP A 120 -8.10 6.64 -0.47
N PRO A 121 -8.44 5.47 0.11
CA PRO A 121 -8.59 4.24 -0.66
C PRO A 121 -9.60 4.42 -1.78
N ARG A 122 -9.29 3.91 -2.96
CA ARG A 122 -10.23 3.84 -4.09
C ARG A 122 -10.67 2.40 -4.28
N TYR A 123 -11.97 2.23 -4.48
CA TYR A 123 -12.59 0.94 -4.73
C TYR A 123 -12.98 0.89 -6.20
N VAL A 124 -12.47 -0.10 -6.92
CA VAL A 124 -12.72 -0.29 -8.35
C VAL A 124 -13.36 -1.65 -8.53
N LEU A 125 -14.56 -1.66 -9.09
CA LEU A 125 -15.21 -2.91 -9.45
C LEU A 125 -14.56 -3.45 -10.73
N GLN A 126 -14.07 -4.69 -10.66
CA GLN A 126 -13.44 -5.37 -11.79
C GLN A 126 -14.06 -6.74 -12.02
N PHE A 127 -14.09 -7.15 -13.28
CA PHE A 127 -14.49 -8.49 -13.69
C PHE A 127 -13.27 -9.25 -14.19
N PHE A 128 -13.23 -10.54 -13.91
CA PHE A 128 -12.16 -11.45 -14.29
C PHE A 128 -12.76 -12.61 -15.07
N ASP A 129 -12.23 -12.86 -16.26
CA ASP A 129 -12.49 -14.07 -17.02
C ASP A 129 -11.37 -15.07 -16.68
N CYS A 130 -11.70 -16.04 -15.84
CA CYS A 130 -10.78 -17.04 -15.34
C CYS A 130 -10.43 -18.11 -16.38
N GLY A 131 -11.28 -18.30 -17.40
CA GLY A 131 -11.03 -19.22 -18.50
C GLY A 131 -10.05 -18.66 -19.52
N ARG A 132 -10.20 -17.37 -19.86
CA ARG A 132 -9.32 -16.65 -20.79
C ARG A 132 -8.07 -16.08 -20.11
N GLY A 133 -8.15 -15.76 -18.82
CA GLY A 133 -7.11 -15.02 -18.11
C GLY A 133 -7.13 -13.53 -18.47
N ALA A 134 -8.29 -12.89 -18.39
CA ALA A 134 -8.44 -11.47 -18.70
C ALA A 134 -9.15 -10.72 -17.57
N ARG A 135 -8.96 -9.41 -17.50
CA ARG A 135 -9.72 -8.52 -16.62
C ARG A 135 -10.44 -7.44 -17.41
N ALA A 136 -11.57 -6.99 -16.91
CA ALA A 136 -12.28 -5.80 -17.40
C ALA A 136 -12.49 -4.79 -16.27
N ASP A 137 -12.22 -3.53 -16.59
CA ASP A 137 -12.49 -2.41 -15.69
C ASP A 137 -13.80 -1.76 -16.09
N LEU A 138 -14.70 -1.57 -15.13
CA LEU A 138 -15.95 -0.87 -15.40
C LEU A 138 -15.86 0.61 -14.99
N PRO A 139 -16.13 1.55 -15.92
CA PRO A 139 -16.21 2.96 -15.59
C PRO A 139 -17.53 3.36 -14.90
N SER A 140 -18.59 2.55 -15.03
CA SER A 140 -19.93 2.83 -14.50
C SER A 140 -20.34 1.89 -13.35
N SER A 141 -21.21 2.40 -12.47
CA SER A 141 -21.76 1.66 -11.33
C SER A 141 -22.80 0.59 -11.70
N GLU A 142 -23.30 0.61 -12.94
CA GLU A 142 -24.33 -0.31 -13.43
C GLU A 142 -23.92 -0.85 -14.82
N PRO A 143 -23.26 -2.02 -14.88
CA PRO A 143 -23.06 -2.73 -16.14
C PRO A 143 -24.34 -3.30 -16.72
N GLU A 144 -24.46 -3.22 -18.05
CA GLU A 144 -25.28 -4.14 -18.82
C GLU A 144 -24.46 -5.41 -19.09
N PHE A 145 -25.08 -6.59 -19.03
CA PHE A 145 -24.42 -7.89 -19.24
C PHE A 145 -24.91 -8.55 -20.52
N GLY A 146 -24.01 -9.19 -21.25
CA GLY A 146 -24.33 -10.04 -22.39
C GLY A 146 -24.77 -11.44 -21.95
N ASP A 147 -25.25 -12.24 -22.90
CA ASP A 147 -25.67 -13.64 -22.70
C ASP A 147 -24.52 -14.58 -22.25
N ASP A 148 -23.28 -14.10 -22.30
CA ASP A 148 -22.07 -14.79 -21.87
C ASP A 148 -21.57 -14.36 -20.48
N GLY A 149 -22.39 -13.60 -19.73
CA GLY A 149 -22.09 -13.09 -18.40
C GLY A 149 -21.07 -11.95 -18.38
N ARG A 150 -20.59 -11.50 -19.55
CA ARG A 150 -19.61 -10.42 -19.64
C ARG A 150 -20.30 -9.06 -19.67
N PRO A 151 -19.75 -8.04 -18.97
CA PRO A 151 -20.26 -6.69 -19.11
C PRO A 151 -20.05 -6.14 -20.53
N ILE A 152 -21.13 -5.59 -21.09
CA ILE A 152 -21.18 -4.96 -22.41
C ILE A 152 -20.47 -3.60 -22.33
N GLY A 153 -19.66 -3.29 -23.35
CA GLY A 153 -18.94 -2.01 -23.43
C GLY A 153 -17.72 -1.91 -22.49
N ALA A 154 -17.36 -2.99 -21.81
CA ALA A 154 -16.16 -3.04 -20.99
C ALA A 154 -14.91 -3.32 -21.84
N GLU A 155 -13.82 -2.60 -21.56
CA GLU A 155 -12.52 -2.87 -22.17
C GLU A 155 -11.84 -4.01 -21.41
N TRP A 156 -11.50 -5.08 -22.14
CA TRP A 156 -10.84 -6.26 -21.59
C TRP A 156 -9.33 -6.21 -21.83
N PHE A 157 -8.57 -6.46 -20.78
CA PHE A 157 -7.12 -6.54 -20.79
C PHE A 157 -6.68 -7.96 -20.46
N ASP A 158 -5.95 -8.59 -21.38
CA ASP A 158 -5.36 -9.91 -21.13
C ASP A 158 -4.33 -9.80 -19.99
N LEU A 159 -4.35 -10.77 -19.07
CA LEU A 159 -3.43 -10.86 -17.95
C LEU A 159 -2.58 -12.14 -18.05
N PRO A 160 -1.30 -12.09 -17.67
CA PRO A 160 -0.51 -13.29 -17.49
C PRO A 160 -1.17 -14.27 -16.51
N ALA A 161 -1.04 -15.58 -16.75
CA ALA A 161 -1.62 -16.61 -15.90
C ALA A 161 -1.09 -16.59 -14.44
N ASP A 162 0.11 -16.05 -14.25
CA ASP A 162 0.77 -15.84 -12.96
C ASP A 162 0.45 -14.48 -12.32
N HIS A 163 -0.38 -13.64 -12.96
CA HIS A 163 -0.72 -12.32 -12.45
C HIS A 163 -1.42 -12.44 -11.08
N PRO A 164 -0.88 -11.85 -10.00
CA PRO A 164 -1.39 -12.05 -8.63
C PRO A 164 -2.87 -11.71 -8.46
N LEU A 165 -3.34 -10.65 -9.13
CA LEU A 165 -4.74 -10.23 -9.09
C LEU A 165 -5.67 -11.29 -9.69
N LEU A 166 -5.28 -11.88 -10.83
CA LEU A 166 -6.05 -12.93 -11.50
C LEU A 166 -6.05 -14.21 -10.66
N GLN A 167 -4.91 -14.59 -10.09
CA GLN A 167 -4.82 -15.77 -9.21
C GLN A 167 -5.68 -15.62 -7.95
N ALA A 168 -5.74 -14.43 -7.37
CA ALA A 168 -6.55 -14.16 -6.20
C ALA A 168 -8.05 -14.22 -6.52
N ALA A 169 -8.49 -13.63 -7.64
CA ALA A 169 -9.89 -13.64 -8.06
C ALA A 169 -10.36 -15.04 -8.44
N CYS A 170 -9.57 -15.76 -9.24
CA CYS A 170 -9.95 -17.06 -9.79
C CYS A 170 -9.72 -18.25 -8.85
N ARG A 171 -9.32 -18.02 -7.59
CA ARG A 171 -9.00 -19.11 -6.66
C ARG A 171 -10.21 -20.02 -6.38
N GLY A 172 -11.41 -19.44 -6.23
CA GLY A 172 -12.64 -20.19 -5.97
C GLY A 172 -13.07 -21.05 -7.16
N VAL A 173 -12.91 -20.54 -8.38
CA VAL A 173 -13.23 -21.25 -9.62
C VAL A 173 -12.34 -22.47 -9.81
N ARG A 174 -11.02 -22.32 -9.58
CA ARG A 174 -10.05 -23.44 -9.69
C ARG A 174 -10.20 -24.52 -8.62
N ALA A 175 -10.86 -24.22 -7.50
CA ALA A 175 -11.08 -25.20 -6.44
C ALA A 175 -12.24 -26.17 -6.75
N ASN A 176 -13.15 -25.77 -7.66
CA ASN A 176 -14.32 -26.54 -8.08
C ASN A 176 -14.17 -27.20 -9.46
N SER A 177 -13.06 -26.99 -10.16
CA SER A 177 -12.68 -27.62 -11.43
C SER A 177 -11.79 -28.83 -11.23
#